data_AF-A0A836SKB9-F1
#
_entry.id   AF-A0A836SKB9-F1
#
_cell.length_a   1.000
_cell.length_b   1.000
_cell.length_c   1.000
_cell.angle_alpha   90.00
_cell.angle_beta   90.00
_cell.angle_gamma   90.00
#
_symmetry.space_group_name_H-M   'P 1'
#
loop_
_entity.id
_entity.type
_entity.pdbx_description
1 polymer ?
#
loop_
_entity_poly.entity_id
_entity_poly.type
_entity_poly.pdbx_seq_one_letter_code
_entity_poly.pdbx_strand_id
1 'polypeptide(L)'
;MKVGYYNRFIPFFLGISLVIISCGNDNQPPLVDITNPVDGAVVSGSIDISADVSDNDGIDRVEFYINDSLVATLKKSPYKHHWTTTGLPDSSLHDIYAKAYDLALSEGSSDTVTVTVYNGDSLICGDVFIWNFDPDDVFYDSAIGGSVDCAYWIEQTLADYGYSFVTGNELPADIDSFDLIFVTLGYFRC
;
A
#
# COMPACT_ATOMS: atom_id res chain seq x y z
N MET A 1 -16.97 84.75 -61.64
CA MET A 1 -17.23 83.36 -61.20
C MET A 1 -15.91 82.70 -60.87
N LYS A 2 -15.61 82.51 -59.58
CA LYS A 2 -14.40 81.81 -59.10
C LYS A 2 -14.93 80.60 -58.32
N VAL A 3 -14.82 79.41 -58.89
CA VAL A 3 -15.28 78.16 -58.27
C VAL A 3 -14.11 77.62 -57.44
N GLY A 4 -14.29 77.53 -56.12
CA GLY A 4 -13.31 76.96 -55.20
C GLY A 4 -13.41 75.43 -55.18
N TYR A 5 -12.27 74.75 -55.28
CA TYR A 5 -12.16 73.31 -55.06
C TYR A 5 -11.90 73.04 -53.57
N TYR A 6 -12.82 72.33 -52.92
CA TYR A 6 -12.62 71.83 -51.56
C TYR A 6 -11.89 70.48 -51.61
N ASN A 7 -10.64 70.44 -51.14
CA ASN A 7 -9.92 69.19 -50.87
C ASN A 7 -10.56 68.50 -49.66
N ARG A 8 -11.34 67.44 -49.91
CA ARG A 8 -11.76 66.51 -48.86
C ARG A 8 -10.65 65.49 -48.62
N PHE A 9 -9.93 65.64 -47.52
CA PHE A 9 -9.10 64.58 -46.95
C PHE A 9 -10.02 63.43 -46.49
N ILE A 10 -9.86 62.25 -47.09
CA ILE A 10 -10.47 61.01 -46.60
C ILE A 10 -9.37 60.30 -45.81
N PRO A 11 -9.43 60.19 -44.47
CA PRO A 11 -8.45 59.40 -43.74
C PRO A 11 -8.77 57.92 -44.02
N PHE A 12 -7.86 57.25 -44.72
CA PHE A 12 -7.89 55.79 -44.85
C PHE A 12 -7.46 55.23 -43.50
N PHE A 13 -8.42 54.91 -42.62
CA PHE A 13 -8.15 54.14 -41.43
C PHE A 13 -7.75 52.73 -41.89
N LEU A 14 -6.44 52.45 -41.90
CA LEU A 14 -5.92 51.09 -41.99
C LEU A 14 -6.27 50.42 -40.66
N GLY A 15 -7.52 49.96 -40.55
CA GLY A 15 -7.95 49.14 -39.42
C GLY A 15 -7.18 47.83 -39.49
N ILE A 16 -6.09 47.71 -38.74
CA ILE A 16 -5.53 46.41 -38.38
C ILE A 16 -6.64 45.71 -37.60
N SER A 17 -7.29 44.76 -38.24
CA SER A 17 -8.06 43.73 -37.54
C SER A 17 -7.05 42.82 -36.86
N LEU A 18 -6.87 43.01 -35.55
CA LEU A 18 -6.22 42.01 -34.72
C LEU A 18 -7.18 40.82 -34.67
N VAL A 19 -6.96 39.82 -35.52
CA VAL A 19 -7.54 38.50 -35.32
C VAL A 19 -6.69 37.84 -34.24
N ILE A 20 -7.17 37.87 -33.00
CA ILE A 20 -6.66 36.95 -31.99
C ILE A 20 -7.21 35.58 -32.40
N ILE A 21 -6.40 34.78 -33.10
CA ILE A 21 -6.65 33.34 -33.19
C ILE A 21 -6.31 32.82 -31.79
N SER A 22 -7.31 32.81 -30.90
CA SER A 22 -7.25 31.92 -29.75
C SER A 22 -7.43 30.53 -30.33
N CYS A 23 -6.32 29.88 -30.66
CA CYS A 23 -6.28 28.43 -30.64
C CYS A 23 -6.58 28.10 -29.19
N GLY A 24 -7.85 27.82 -28.89
CA GLY A 24 -8.21 27.24 -27.62
C GLY A 24 -7.52 25.89 -27.61
N ASN A 25 -6.30 25.86 -27.06
CA ASN A 25 -5.79 24.63 -26.51
C ASN A 25 -6.78 24.34 -25.40
N ASP A 26 -7.64 23.35 -25.64
CA ASP A 26 -8.26 22.69 -24.53
C ASP A 26 -7.10 22.25 -23.63
N ASN A 27 -7.12 22.73 -22.41
CA ASN A 27 -6.08 22.48 -21.41
C ASN A 27 -6.79 21.95 -20.17
N GLN A 28 -7.82 21.13 -20.39
CA GLN A 28 -8.43 20.35 -19.35
C GLN A 28 -7.40 19.31 -18.91
N PRO A 29 -7.03 19.29 -17.63
CA PRO A 29 -6.16 18.24 -17.13
C PRO A 29 -6.84 16.87 -17.24
N PRO A 30 -6.07 15.79 -17.40
CA PRO A 30 -6.62 14.44 -17.38
C PRO A 30 -7.42 14.14 -16.11
N LEU A 31 -8.51 13.38 -16.25
CA LEU A 31 -9.19 12.77 -15.12
C LEU A 31 -8.51 11.43 -14.79
N VAL A 32 -8.20 11.20 -13.52
CA VAL A 32 -7.51 10.00 -13.03
C VAL A 32 -8.28 9.46 -11.82
N ASP A 33 -8.58 8.17 -11.82
CA ASP A 33 -9.19 7.49 -10.68
C ASP A 33 -8.49 6.14 -10.42
N ILE A 34 -8.15 5.86 -9.16
CA ILE A 34 -7.60 4.56 -8.77
C ILE A 34 -8.79 3.62 -8.56
N THR A 35 -8.89 2.61 -9.41
CA THR A 35 -10.00 1.64 -9.37
C THR A 35 -9.68 0.40 -8.55
N ASN A 36 -8.40 0.13 -8.32
CA ASN A 36 -7.92 -0.90 -7.41
C ASN A 36 -6.52 -0.56 -6.90
N PRO A 37 -6.22 -0.74 -5.60
CA PRO A 37 -7.16 -1.09 -4.52
C PRO A 37 -8.17 0.03 -4.24
N VAL A 38 -9.25 -0.28 -3.52
CA VAL A 38 -10.18 0.75 -3.00
C VAL A 38 -9.63 1.35 -1.71
N ASP A 39 -10.04 2.57 -1.39
CA ASP A 39 -9.65 3.22 -0.14
C ASP A 39 -10.06 2.39 1.09
N GLY A 40 -9.14 2.26 2.05
CA GLY A 40 -9.27 1.44 3.24
C GLY A 40 -9.14 -0.07 3.02
N ALA A 41 -8.75 -0.53 1.82
CA ALA A 41 -8.56 -1.96 1.57
C ALA A 41 -7.43 -2.55 2.42
N VAL A 42 -7.62 -3.82 2.81
CA VAL A 42 -6.54 -4.65 3.35
C VAL A 42 -5.96 -5.48 2.21
N VAL A 43 -4.65 -5.40 2.00
CA VAL A 43 -3.94 -6.01 0.86
C VAL A 43 -2.83 -6.95 1.34
N SER A 44 -2.54 -7.98 0.54
CA SER A 44 -1.54 -8.99 0.87
C SER A 44 -0.94 -9.64 -0.38
N GLY A 45 0.28 -10.16 -0.24
CA GLY A 45 0.98 -10.86 -1.33
C GLY A 45 1.28 -9.96 -2.53
N SER A 46 0.68 -10.28 -3.68
CA SER A 46 0.88 -9.54 -4.92
C SER A 46 -0.45 -9.01 -5.43
N ILE A 47 -0.53 -7.69 -5.59
CA ILE A 47 -1.73 -6.98 -6.04
C ILE A 47 -1.43 -6.06 -7.22
N ASP A 48 -2.44 -5.79 -8.05
CA ASP A 48 -2.34 -4.83 -9.15
C ASP A 48 -2.94 -3.48 -8.74
N ILE A 49 -2.16 -2.41 -8.77
CA ILE A 49 -2.67 -1.04 -8.68
C ILE A 49 -3.16 -0.64 -10.08
N SER A 50 -4.45 -0.35 -10.22
CA SER A 50 -5.10 -0.02 -11.50
C SER A 50 -5.68 1.39 -11.46
N ALA A 51 -5.51 2.13 -12.56
CA ALA A 51 -6.10 3.45 -12.72
C ALA A 51 -6.91 3.55 -14.02
N ASP A 52 -8.07 4.20 -13.93
CA ASP A 52 -8.81 4.68 -15.08
C ASP A 52 -8.42 6.13 -15.35
N VAL A 53 -8.03 6.38 -16.61
CA VAL A 53 -7.54 7.70 -17.03
C VAL A 53 -8.23 8.09 -18.32
N SER A 54 -8.77 9.31 -18.35
CA SER A 54 -9.43 9.87 -19.53
C SER A 54 -9.07 11.33 -19.72
N ASP A 55 -8.84 11.69 -20.97
CA ASP A 55 -8.60 13.05 -21.43
C ASP A 55 -9.07 13.17 -22.89
N ASN A 56 -9.50 14.35 -23.33
CA ASN A 56 -10.00 14.55 -24.69
C ASN A 56 -8.91 14.68 -25.76
N ASP A 57 -7.72 15.12 -25.37
CA ASP A 57 -6.57 15.31 -26.26
C ASP A 57 -5.59 14.12 -26.21
N GLY A 58 -5.71 13.31 -25.16
CA GLY A 58 -5.02 12.04 -25.00
C GLY A 58 -3.91 12.10 -23.95
N ILE A 59 -3.39 10.93 -23.60
CA ILE A 59 -2.47 10.76 -22.47
C ILE A 59 -1.04 10.54 -22.96
N ASP A 60 -0.08 11.34 -22.48
CA ASP A 60 1.36 11.10 -22.67
C ASP A 60 1.85 9.98 -21.74
N ARG A 61 1.56 10.10 -20.44
CA ARG A 61 1.95 9.10 -19.44
C ARG A 61 1.10 9.18 -18.17
N VAL A 62 1.12 8.08 -17.42
CA VAL A 62 0.56 7.92 -16.08
C VAL A 62 1.68 7.48 -15.15
N GLU A 63 1.80 8.13 -14.01
CA GLU A 63 2.79 7.87 -12.97
C GLU A 63 2.06 7.38 -11.71
N PHE A 64 2.50 6.25 -11.16
CA PHE A 64 1.98 5.70 -9.91
C PHE A 64 2.94 5.97 -8.76
N TYR A 65 2.38 6.32 -7.60
CA TYR A 65 3.13 6.64 -6.40
C TYR A 65 2.66 5.78 -5.23
N ILE A 66 3.62 5.36 -4.39
CA ILE A 66 3.38 4.74 -3.08
C ILE A 66 4.21 5.50 -2.04
N ASN A 67 3.56 6.10 -1.04
CA ASN A 67 4.21 6.93 0.00
C ASN A 67 5.15 7.99 -0.61
N ASP A 68 4.66 8.73 -1.61
CA ASP A 68 5.39 9.75 -2.39
C ASP A 68 6.59 9.24 -3.22
N SER A 69 6.82 7.93 -3.27
CA SER A 69 7.82 7.33 -4.14
C SER A 69 7.20 6.96 -5.48
N LEU A 70 7.81 7.42 -6.59
CA LEU A 70 7.41 7.02 -7.94
C LEU A 70 7.76 5.55 -8.17
N VAL A 71 6.74 4.70 -8.35
CA VAL A 71 6.92 3.24 -8.53
C VAL A 71 6.73 2.77 -9.97
N ALA A 72 6.00 3.52 -10.79
CA ALA A 72 5.84 3.20 -12.21
C ALA A 72 5.50 4.42 -13.07
N THR A 73 5.87 4.33 -14.35
CA THR A 73 5.43 5.25 -15.40
C THR A 73 4.95 4.45 -16.61
N LEU A 74 3.70 4.64 -17.01
CA LEU A 74 3.03 3.90 -18.08
C LEU A 74 2.54 4.85 -19.17
N LYS A 75 2.83 4.54 -20.43
CA LYS A 75 2.44 5.38 -21.59
C LYS A 75 1.23 4.85 -22.37
N LYS A 76 0.71 3.68 -22.00
CA LYS A 76 -0.37 3.01 -22.73
C LYS A 76 -1.30 2.30 -21.76
N SER A 77 -2.59 2.37 -22.06
CA SER A 77 -3.63 1.58 -21.38
C SER A 77 -3.50 0.09 -21.74
N PRO A 78 -3.78 -0.84 -20.81
CA PRO A 78 -4.29 -0.62 -19.44
C PRO A 78 -3.21 -0.09 -18.47
N TYR A 79 -3.57 0.89 -17.64
CA TYR A 79 -2.67 1.47 -16.64
C TYR A 79 -2.67 0.62 -15.37
N LYS A 80 -1.74 -0.34 -15.30
CA LYS A 80 -1.61 -1.28 -14.18
C LYS A 80 -0.17 -1.38 -13.71
N HIS A 81 0.04 -1.23 -12.40
CA HIS A 81 1.30 -1.50 -11.74
C HIS A 81 1.18 -2.71 -10.82
N HIS A 82 2.09 -3.67 -10.98
CA HIS A 82 2.15 -4.83 -10.11
C HIS A 82 2.96 -4.51 -8.86
N TRP A 83 2.31 -4.56 -7.69
CA TRP A 83 2.93 -4.29 -6.40
C TRP A 83 2.97 -5.55 -5.54
N THR A 84 4.17 -5.89 -5.06
CA THR A 84 4.37 -7.00 -4.11
C THR A 84 4.52 -6.42 -2.71
N THR A 85 3.62 -6.81 -1.81
CA THR A 85 3.60 -6.39 -0.41
C THR A 85 4.38 -7.33 0.48
N THR A 86 4.80 -8.50 -0.01
CA THR A 86 5.60 -9.48 0.75
C THR A 86 6.85 -8.82 1.34
N GLY A 87 7.02 -8.95 2.66
CA GLY A 87 8.15 -8.37 3.40
C GLY A 87 7.91 -6.95 3.91
N LEU A 88 6.77 -6.32 3.59
CA LEU A 88 6.31 -5.12 4.29
C LEU A 88 5.68 -5.52 5.63
N PRO A 89 5.83 -4.71 6.69
CA PRO A 89 5.28 -5.01 8.01
C PRO A 89 3.75 -5.13 7.99
N ASP A 90 3.21 -6.09 8.72
CA ASP A 90 1.78 -6.19 8.96
C ASP A 90 1.24 -4.95 9.69
N SER A 91 0.01 -4.57 9.37
CA SER A 91 -0.66 -3.34 9.83
C SER A 91 0.04 -2.03 9.42
N SER A 92 0.96 -2.06 8.46
CA SER A 92 1.53 -0.84 7.88
C SER A 92 0.57 -0.19 6.89
N LEU A 93 0.45 1.15 6.97
CA LEU A 93 -0.35 1.96 6.04
C LEU A 93 0.50 2.40 4.84
N HIS A 94 -0.10 2.38 3.66
CA HIS A 94 0.53 2.86 2.42
C HIS A 94 -0.45 3.73 1.64
N ASP A 95 0.00 4.94 1.29
CA ASP A 95 -0.76 5.90 0.51
C ASP A 95 -0.42 5.74 -0.97
N ILE A 96 -1.45 5.51 -1.79
CA ILE A 96 -1.35 5.23 -3.22
C ILE A 96 -2.08 6.34 -3.98
N TYR A 97 -1.43 6.89 -5.00
CA TYR A 97 -2.08 7.81 -5.92
C TYR A 97 -1.44 7.73 -7.31
N ALA A 98 -2.16 8.22 -8.32
CA ALA A 98 -1.65 8.32 -9.68
C ALA A 98 -1.75 9.75 -10.21
N LYS A 99 -0.79 10.12 -11.05
CA LYS A 99 -0.78 11.35 -11.83
C LYS A 99 -0.78 11.03 -13.31
N ALA A 100 -1.54 11.75 -14.10
CA ALA A 100 -1.53 11.63 -15.55
C ALA A 100 -1.15 12.97 -16.19
N TYR A 101 -0.42 12.86 -17.29
CA TYR A 101 0.02 13.99 -18.10
C TYR A 101 -0.56 13.85 -19.50
N ASP A 102 -1.23 14.90 -19.98
CA ASP A 102 -1.72 14.97 -21.36
C ASP A 102 -0.57 15.30 -22.36
N LEU A 103 -0.90 15.41 -23.64
CA LEU A 103 0.04 15.80 -24.69
C LEU A 103 0.49 17.28 -24.61
N ALA A 104 -0.26 18.12 -23.90
CA ALA A 104 0.07 19.51 -23.60
C ALA A 104 0.89 19.67 -22.30
N LEU A 105 1.18 18.56 -21.60
CA LEU A 105 1.82 18.46 -20.29
C LEU A 105 1.00 19.05 -19.13
N SER A 106 -0.32 19.15 -19.24
CA SER A 106 -1.19 19.40 -18.08
C SER A 106 -1.23 18.17 -17.17
N GLU A 107 -1.27 18.40 -15.85
CA GLU A 107 -1.27 17.35 -14.83
C GLU A 107 -2.65 17.17 -14.20
N GLY A 108 -3.16 15.95 -14.23
CA GLY A 108 -4.29 15.48 -13.42
C GLY A 108 -3.82 14.50 -12.35
N SER A 109 -4.47 14.50 -11.18
CA SER A 109 -4.15 13.59 -10.07
C SER A 109 -5.41 12.90 -9.58
N SER A 110 -5.28 11.64 -9.15
CA SER A 110 -6.32 10.95 -8.40
C SER A 110 -6.41 11.46 -6.97
N ASP A 111 -7.49 11.08 -6.28
CA ASP A 111 -7.50 11.04 -4.83
C ASP A 111 -6.47 10.03 -4.31
N THR A 112 -6.03 10.21 -3.06
CA THR A 112 -5.16 9.26 -2.36
C THR A 112 -5.99 8.10 -1.83
N VAL A 113 -5.58 6.88 -2.17
CA VAL A 113 -6.10 5.62 -1.63
C VAL A 113 -5.13 5.13 -0.56
N THR A 114 -5.60 5.05 0.69
CA THR A 114 -4.80 4.49 1.77
C THR A 114 -5.16 3.02 1.96
N VAL A 115 -4.16 2.14 1.96
CA VAL A 115 -4.35 0.70 2.23
C VAL A 115 -3.56 0.23 3.42
N THR A 116 -4.06 -0.83 4.06
CA THR A 116 -3.35 -1.53 5.13
C THR A 116 -2.75 -2.81 4.57
N VAL A 117 -1.44 -2.99 4.72
CA VAL A 117 -0.80 -4.27 4.40
C VAL A 117 -1.02 -5.24 5.55
N TYR A 118 -1.52 -6.42 5.22
CA TYR A 118 -1.58 -7.56 6.12
C TYR A 118 -1.19 -8.80 5.32
N ASN A 119 0.11 -9.07 5.22
CA ASN A 119 0.61 -10.29 4.61
C ASN A 119 0.23 -11.52 5.43
N GLY A 120 -0.29 -11.32 6.64
CA GLY A 120 -0.69 -12.37 7.55
C GLY A 120 0.52 -13.22 7.76
N ASP A 121 1.57 -12.57 8.28
CA ASP A 121 2.89 -13.15 8.47
C ASP A 121 2.71 -14.64 8.68
N SER A 122 3.29 -15.46 7.80
CA SER A 122 3.60 -16.80 8.26
C SER A 122 4.39 -16.53 9.52
N LEU A 123 3.74 -16.74 10.66
CA LEU A 123 4.36 -16.92 11.93
C LEU A 123 5.30 -18.11 11.67
N ILE A 124 6.47 -17.85 11.08
CA ILE A 124 7.70 -18.36 11.64
C ILE A 124 7.60 -17.83 13.05
N CYS A 125 7.02 -18.60 13.97
CA CYS A 125 6.91 -18.12 15.34
C CYS A 125 8.37 -17.88 15.76
N GLY A 126 8.73 -16.61 15.80
CA GLY A 126 10.05 -16.18 16.18
C GLY A 126 9.99 -16.21 17.68
N ASP A 127 10.55 -17.24 18.27
CA ASP A 127 10.75 -17.29 19.71
C ASP A 127 9.43 -17.43 20.51
N VAL A 128 8.99 -18.68 20.66
CA VAL A 128 7.96 -19.06 21.65
C VAL A 128 8.61 -19.31 23.00
N PHE A 129 8.05 -18.78 24.08
CA PHE A 129 8.44 -19.16 25.45
C PHE A 129 7.41 -20.08 26.09
N ILE A 130 7.86 -21.15 26.72
CA ILE A 130 7.05 -22.02 27.56
C ILE A 130 7.51 -21.83 29.01
N TRP A 131 6.67 -21.15 29.80
CA TRP A 131 6.89 -21.03 31.23
C TRP A 131 6.31 -22.24 31.95
N ASN A 132 7.17 -23.19 32.28
CA ASN A 132 6.81 -24.38 33.05
C ASN A 132 7.06 -24.17 34.54
N PHE A 133 6.10 -23.57 35.22
CA PHE A 133 6.24 -23.14 36.61
C PHE A 133 6.56 -24.29 37.58
N ASP A 134 5.98 -25.47 37.36
CA ASP A 134 6.21 -26.67 38.18
C ASP A 134 6.51 -27.88 37.27
N PRO A 135 7.79 -28.09 36.88
CA PRO A 135 8.18 -29.24 36.06
C PRO A 135 8.15 -30.56 36.83
N ASP A 136 8.12 -30.52 38.17
CA ASP A 136 7.99 -31.70 39.01
C ASP A 136 6.54 -32.20 39.09
N ASP A 137 5.59 -31.43 38.53
CA ASP A 137 4.22 -31.85 38.36
C ASP A 137 4.02 -32.65 37.07
N VAL A 138 4.11 -33.97 37.25
CA VAL A 138 4.04 -34.95 36.16
C VAL A 138 2.78 -35.82 36.27
N PHE A 139 2.20 -36.15 35.13
CA PHE A 139 1.09 -37.09 35.01
C PHE A 139 1.47 -38.27 34.13
N TYR A 140 0.88 -39.44 34.39
CA TYR A 140 1.13 -40.63 33.57
C TYR A 140 0.46 -40.47 32.21
N ASP A 141 1.25 -40.66 31.16
CA ASP A 141 0.80 -40.69 29.78
C ASP A 141 1.01 -42.10 29.20
N SER A 142 -0.08 -42.74 28.81
CA SER A 142 -0.05 -44.07 28.20
C SER A 142 0.55 -44.09 26.79
N ALA A 143 0.53 -42.98 26.05
CA ALA A 143 1.13 -42.89 24.72
C ALA A 143 2.66 -42.90 24.80
N ILE A 144 3.23 -42.33 25.87
CA ILE A 144 4.67 -42.35 26.15
C ILE A 144 5.07 -43.56 27.02
N GLY A 145 4.12 -44.14 27.75
CA GLY A 145 4.36 -45.24 28.67
C GLY A 145 5.07 -44.80 29.95
N GLY A 146 4.97 -43.53 30.33
CA GLY A 146 5.68 -42.93 31.45
C GLY A 146 5.02 -41.65 31.94
N SER A 147 5.60 -40.99 32.94
CA SER A 147 5.11 -39.69 33.39
C SER A 147 5.74 -38.56 32.59
N VAL A 148 4.93 -37.57 32.20
CA VAL A 148 5.35 -36.36 31.48
C VAL A 148 4.91 -35.13 32.26
N ASP A 149 5.65 -34.03 32.11
CA ASP A 149 5.30 -32.75 32.72
C ASP A 149 4.21 -32.01 31.92
N CYS A 150 3.77 -30.87 32.44
CA CYS A 150 2.70 -30.08 31.84
C CYS A 150 3.09 -29.43 30.50
N ALA A 151 4.38 -29.23 30.24
CA ALA A 151 4.89 -28.60 29.03
C ALA A 151 5.07 -29.58 27.87
N TYR A 152 5.27 -30.87 28.17
CA TYR A 152 5.68 -31.90 27.22
C TYR A 152 4.95 -31.87 25.86
N TRP A 153 3.62 -31.90 25.85
CA TRP A 153 2.87 -31.95 24.58
C TRP A 153 2.91 -30.64 23.79
N ILE A 154 3.12 -29.51 24.46
CA ILE A 154 3.33 -28.22 23.80
C ILE A 154 4.67 -28.26 23.07
N GLU A 155 5.72 -28.71 23.75
CA GLU A 155 7.06 -28.88 23.17
C GLU A 155 7.06 -29.84 21.97
N GLN A 156 6.39 -31.01 22.11
CA GLN A 156 6.29 -31.98 21.01
C GLN A 156 5.54 -31.40 19.82
N THR A 157 4.41 -30.74 20.05
CA THR A 157 3.61 -30.14 18.98
C THR A 157 4.42 -29.07 18.25
N LEU A 158 5.08 -28.16 18.98
CA LEU A 158 5.90 -27.12 18.37
C LEU A 158 7.05 -27.73 17.55
N ALA A 159 7.74 -28.73 18.10
CA ALA A 159 8.82 -29.43 17.39
C ALA A 159 8.32 -30.13 16.12
N ASP A 160 7.17 -30.82 16.16
CA ASP A 160 6.59 -31.54 15.02
C ASP A 160 6.20 -30.61 13.87
N TYR A 161 5.77 -29.39 14.19
CA TYR A 161 5.46 -28.35 13.20
C TYR A 161 6.68 -27.49 12.81
N GLY A 162 7.87 -27.78 13.34
CA GLY A 162 9.14 -27.12 12.98
C GLY A 162 9.33 -25.73 13.62
N TYR A 163 8.70 -25.49 14.76
CA TYR A 163 8.76 -24.23 15.50
C TYR A 163 9.89 -24.21 16.52
N SER A 164 10.57 -23.06 16.64
CA SER A 164 11.58 -22.80 17.67
C SER A 164 10.92 -22.34 18.97
N PHE A 165 11.37 -22.88 20.10
CA PHE A 165 10.86 -22.49 21.41
C PHE A 165 11.95 -22.58 22.49
N VAL A 166 11.72 -21.86 23.60
CA VAL A 166 12.51 -21.90 24.83
C VAL A 166 11.60 -22.26 25.99
N THR A 167 11.97 -23.29 26.76
CA THR A 167 11.26 -23.65 27.99
C THR A 167 12.07 -23.21 29.20
N GLY A 168 11.41 -22.60 30.18
CA GLY A 168 12.02 -22.21 31.46
C GLY A 168 11.06 -22.31 32.62
N ASN A 169 11.61 -22.46 33.83
CA ASN A 169 10.80 -22.60 35.05
C ASN A 169 10.50 -21.26 35.73
N GLU A 170 11.13 -20.18 35.25
CA GLU A 170 10.94 -18.82 35.70
C GLU A 170 10.55 -17.95 34.50
N LEU A 171 9.70 -16.95 34.74
CA LEU A 171 9.34 -15.99 33.72
C LEU A 171 10.55 -15.09 33.38
N PRO A 172 10.92 -14.92 32.10
CA PRO A 172 12.04 -14.08 31.69
C PRO A 172 11.81 -12.62 32.07
N ALA A 173 12.91 -11.89 32.31
CA ALA A 173 12.84 -10.46 32.59
C ALA A 173 12.42 -9.63 31.36
N ASP A 174 12.65 -10.15 30.16
CA ASP A 174 12.29 -9.53 28.88
C ASP A 174 11.29 -10.42 28.13
N ILE A 175 10.00 -10.11 28.30
CA ILE A 175 8.90 -10.84 27.64
C ILE A 175 8.58 -10.29 26.25
N ASP A 176 9.03 -9.08 25.93
CA ASP A 176 8.79 -8.42 24.65
C ASP A 176 9.64 -9.04 23.52
N SER A 177 10.64 -9.85 23.89
CA SER A 177 11.46 -10.64 22.98
C SER A 177 10.79 -11.91 22.44
N PHE A 178 9.59 -12.27 22.94
CA PHE A 178 8.85 -13.46 22.53
C PHE A 178 7.53 -13.10 21.85
N ASP A 179 7.19 -13.79 20.77
CA ASP A 179 5.92 -13.61 20.06
C ASP A 179 4.72 -14.22 20.81
N LEU A 180 4.98 -15.28 21.59
CA LEU A 180 3.96 -16.05 22.30
C LEU A 180 4.53 -16.68 23.57
N ILE A 181 3.76 -16.60 24.66
CA ILE A 181 4.11 -17.23 25.94
C ILE A 181 3.01 -18.22 26.34
N PHE A 182 3.38 -19.49 26.47
CA PHE A 182 2.57 -20.51 27.13
C PHE A 182 2.90 -20.53 28.62
N VAL A 183 1.87 -20.62 29.48
CA VAL A 183 2.05 -20.70 30.93
C VAL A 183 1.46 -22.02 31.42
N THR A 184 2.29 -22.89 31.98
CA THR A 184 1.88 -24.15 32.60
C THR A 184 2.15 -24.08 34.10
N LEU A 185 1.08 -24.15 34.89
CA LEU A 185 1.15 -23.91 36.35
C LEU A 185 1.27 -25.18 37.20
N GLY A 186 1.11 -26.37 36.58
CA GLY A 186 0.94 -27.62 37.32
C GLY A 186 -0.38 -27.69 38.10
N TYR A 187 -0.65 -28.85 38.68
CA TYR A 187 -1.69 -29.07 39.68
C TYR A 187 -1.23 -28.49 41.03
N PHE A 188 -2.06 -27.62 41.61
CA PHE A 188 -1.83 -27.16 42.99
C PHE A 188 -1.82 -28.35 43.96
N ARG A 189 -0.64 -28.71 44.48
CA ARG A 189 -0.52 -29.65 45.58
C ARG A 189 -0.93 -28.92 46.87
N CYS A 190 -2.09 -29.28 47.41
CA CYS A 190 -2.56 -28.83 48.73
C CYS A 190 -1.85 -29.56 49.87
#